data_AF-A0A7J9RT08-F1
#
_entry.id   AF-A0A7J9RT08-F1
#
_cell.length_a   1.000
_cell.length_b   1.000
_cell.length_c   1.000
_cell.angle_alpha   90.00
_cell.angle_beta   90.00
_cell.angle_gamma   90.00
#
_symmetry.space_group_name_H-M   'P 1'
#
loop_
_entity.id
_entity.type
_entity.pdbx_description
1 polymer ?
#
loop_
_entity_poly.entity_id
_entity_poly.type
_entity_poly.pdbx_seq_one_letter_code
_entity_poly.pdbx_strand_id
1 'polypeptide(L)'
;MNLIIFAILPLIFIGDRLQLRRLKSLFTIQGIRIFLDNNESVNAYIIGKNLVITKGFLKLDKSEQRAILAHEMSHIVLNHYLKMKIFVAVGLLFSLFLFQFNIVLSLISLILIFLLQKFISKRQEIQADRLAYSIVGDELKLVIKKYGDVESSIFSSHPTINTRLKMLSF
;
A
#
# COMPACT_ATOMS: atom_id res chain seq x y z
N MET A 1 12.97 -31.39 5.79
CA MET A 1 12.23 -30.25 6.37
C MET A 1 12.68 -28.89 5.83
N ASN A 2 13.97 -28.67 5.52
CA ASN A 2 14.50 -27.36 5.07
C ASN A 2 14.07 -26.88 3.66
N LEU A 3 13.70 -27.78 2.74
CA LEU A 3 13.34 -27.42 1.35
C LEU A 3 11.93 -26.83 1.19
N ILE A 4 10.98 -27.19 2.07
CA ILE A 4 9.58 -26.74 1.98
C ILE A 4 9.47 -25.24 2.35
N ILE A 5 10.36 -24.76 3.22
CA ILE A 5 10.42 -23.36 3.68
C ILE A 5 10.71 -22.39 2.52
N PHE A 6 11.65 -22.72 1.63
CA PHE A 6 11.96 -21.89 0.47
C PHE A 6 10.87 -21.92 -0.61
N ALA A 7 10.05 -22.98 -0.64
CA ALA A 7 8.94 -23.09 -1.59
C ALA A 7 7.77 -22.14 -1.27
N ILE A 8 7.69 -21.58 -0.05
CA ILE A 8 6.60 -20.69 0.38
C ILE A 8 6.91 -19.21 0.05
N LEU A 9 8.19 -18.81 -0.01
CA LEU A 9 8.57 -17.43 -0.35
C LEU A 9 8.00 -16.91 -1.69
N PRO A 10 7.98 -17.70 -2.77
CA PRO A 10 7.39 -17.29 -4.04
C PRO A 10 5.90 -16.97 -3.94
N LEU A 11 5.16 -17.60 -3.01
CA LEU A 11 3.73 -17.36 -2.83
C LEU A 11 3.42 -15.92 -2.41
N ILE A 12 4.34 -15.26 -1.70
CA ILE A 12 4.23 -13.84 -1.31
C ILE A 12 4.11 -12.95 -2.56
N PHE A 13 4.69 -13.35 -3.69
CA PHE A 13 4.68 -12.59 -4.95
C PHE A 13 3.60 -13.07 -5.96
N ILE A 14 2.97 -14.21 -5.71
CA ILE A 14 1.97 -14.80 -6.62
C ILE A 14 0.62 -14.10 -6.49
N GLY A 15 0.22 -13.70 -5.28
CA GLY A 15 -1.09 -13.06 -5.02
C GLY A 15 -1.33 -11.84 -5.91
N ASP A 16 -0.32 -10.98 -6.05
CA ASP A 16 -0.42 -9.75 -6.85
C ASP A 16 -0.66 -10.04 -8.33
N ARG A 17 0.01 -11.07 -8.87
CA ARG A 17 -0.15 -11.47 -10.28
C ARG A 17 -1.56 -11.98 -10.56
N LEU A 18 -2.15 -12.68 -9.58
CA LEU A 18 -3.53 -13.17 -9.70
C LEU A 18 -4.55 -12.03 -9.66
N GLN A 19 -4.33 -11.01 -8.82
CA GLN A 19 -5.19 -9.83 -8.78
C GLN A 19 -5.15 -9.07 -10.13
N LEU A 20 -3.96 -8.80 -10.65
CA LEU A 20 -3.78 -8.09 -11.92
C LEU A 20 -4.40 -8.83 -13.13
N ARG A 21 -4.42 -10.16 -13.12
CA ARG A 21 -5.04 -10.96 -14.19
C ARG A 21 -6.55 -10.76 -14.33
N ARG A 22 -7.22 -10.34 -13.26
CA ARG A 22 -8.68 -10.10 -13.27
C ARG A 22 -9.04 -8.69 -13.75
N LEU A 23 -8.04 -7.81 -13.90
CA LEU A 23 -8.23 -6.41 -14.24
C LEU A 23 -8.01 -6.16 -15.73
N LYS A 24 -8.70 -5.16 -16.28
CA LYS A 24 -8.54 -4.77 -17.68
C LYS A 24 -7.34 -3.82 -17.79
N SER A 25 -6.27 -4.24 -18.47
CA SER A 25 -5.16 -3.34 -18.81
C SER A 25 -5.64 -2.26 -19.77
N LEU A 26 -5.35 -1.00 -19.47
CA LEU A 26 -5.68 0.15 -20.32
C LEU A 26 -4.49 0.54 -21.21
N PHE A 27 -3.44 1.08 -20.60
CA PHE A 27 -2.23 1.55 -21.28
C PHE A 27 -1.04 1.56 -20.33
N THR A 28 0.15 1.85 -20.85
CA THR A 28 1.40 1.92 -20.08
C THR A 28 2.06 3.27 -20.27
N ILE A 29 2.49 3.91 -19.18
CA ILE A 29 3.23 5.18 -19.19
C ILE A 29 4.55 4.96 -18.45
N GLN A 30 5.69 5.20 -19.11
CA GLN A 30 7.03 5.09 -18.50
C GLN A 30 7.26 3.75 -17.74
N GLY A 31 6.71 2.65 -18.27
CA GLY A 31 6.79 1.33 -17.64
C GLY A 31 5.80 1.08 -16.50
N ILE A 32 4.99 2.07 -16.11
CA ILE A 32 3.86 1.91 -15.19
C ILE A 32 2.63 1.48 -16.01
N ARG A 33 2.15 0.27 -15.77
CA ARG A 33 0.91 -0.23 -16.38
C ARG A 33 -0.29 0.25 -15.59
N ILE A 34 -1.31 0.70 -16.31
CA ILE A 34 -2.55 1.21 -15.73
C ILE A 34 -3.67 0.21 -16.01
N PHE A 35 -4.37 -0.19 -14.96
CA PHE A 35 -5.46 -1.15 -14.99
C PHE A 35 -6.77 -0.49 -14.55
N LEU A 36 -7.87 -0.92 -15.16
CA LEU A 36 -9.23 -0.53 -14.77
C LEU A 36 -9.88 -1.66 -13.98
N ASP A 37 -10.33 -1.31 -12.78
CA ASP A 37 -11.27 -2.08 -11.99
C ASP A 37 -12.71 -1.60 -12.29
N ASN A 38 -13.63 -2.54 -12.50
CA ASN A 38 -15.02 -2.25 -12.84
C ASN A 38 -15.85 -1.75 -11.65
N ASN A 39 -15.25 -1.64 -10.45
CA ASN A 39 -15.91 -1.08 -9.27
C ASN A 39 -16.36 0.37 -9.48
N GLU A 40 -17.57 0.71 -9.03
CA GLU A 40 -18.14 2.07 -9.11
C GLU A 40 -17.72 2.96 -7.92
N SER A 41 -17.12 2.39 -6.86
CA SER A 41 -16.57 3.17 -5.76
C SER A 41 -15.35 3.98 -6.20
N VAL A 42 -15.15 5.17 -5.62
CA VAL A 42 -13.97 6.00 -5.89
C VAL A 42 -12.75 5.37 -5.22
N ASN A 43 -11.80 4.86 -6.01
CA ASN A 43 -10.55 4.33 -5.49
C ASN A 43 -9.43 4.31 -6.55
N ALA A 44 -8.19 4.43 -6.11
CA ALA A 44 -6.99 4.14 -6.88
C ALA A 44 -5.95 3.52 -5.94
N TYR A 45 -5.16 2.58 -6.43
CA TYR A 45 -4.15 1.91 -5.60
C TYR A 45 -2.99 1.34 -6.42
N ILE A 46 -1.84 1.16 -5.79
CA ILE A 46 -0.66 0.53 -6.40
C ILE A 46 -0.55 -0.96 -6.09
N ILE A 47 -0.40 -1.78 -7.14
CA ILE A 47 0.08 -3.17 -7.03
C ILE A 47 1.46 -3.25 -7.68
N GLY A 48 2.52 -3.36 -6.87
CA GLY A 48 3.89 -3.41 -7.37
C GLY A 48 4.33 -2.08 -7.96
N LYS A 49 4.43 -2.03 -9.30
CA LYS A 49 4.68 -0.80 -10.07
C LYS A 49 3.51 -0.46 -11.01
N ASN A 50 2.34 -1.07 -10.77
CA ASN A 50 1.17 -0.90 -11.61
C ASN A 50 0.14 -0.09 -10.83
N LEU A 51 -0.50 0.85 -11.51
CA LEU A 51 -1.60 1.63 -10.98
C LEU A 51 -2.92 0.95 -11.35
N VAL A 52 -3.79 0.80 -10.37
CA VAL A 52 -5.18 0.39 -10.59
C VAL A 52 -6.08 1.57 -10.27
N ILE A 53 -7.01 1.88 -11.17
CA ILE A 53 -8.06 2.88 -10.97
C ILE A 53 -9.42 2.22 -11.13
N THR A 54 -10.42 2.66 -10.38
CA THR A 54 -11.79 2.18 -10.52
C THR A 54 -12.57 3.01 -11.55
N LYS A 55 -13.78 2.56 -11.95
CA LYS A 55 -14.70 3.40 -12.72
C LYS A 55 -15.16 4.63 -11.95
N GLY A 56 -15.34 4.50 -10.63
CA GLY A 56 -15.68 5.63 -9.76
C GLY A 56 -14.63 6.74 -9.81
N PHE A 57 -13.34 6.38 -9.86
CA PHE A 57 -12.24 7.34 -9.99
C PHE A 57 -12.35 8.20 -11.27
N LEU A 58 -12.80 7.63 -12.39
CA LEU A 58 -12.92 8.34 -13.67
C LEU A 58 -13.98 9.46 -13.64
N LYS A 59 -14.91 9.44 -12.67
CA LYS A 59 -15.97 10.44 -12.52
C LYS A 59 -15.54 11.66 -11.69
N LEU A 60 -14.37 11.59 -11.05
CA LEU A 60 -13.82 12.70 -10.27
C LEU A 60 -13.42 13.87 -11.16
N ASP A 61 -13.36 15.06 -10.58
CA ASP A 61 -12.81 16.21 -11.27
C ASP A 61 -11.28 16.08 -11.47
N LYS A 62 -10.70 16.91 -12.35
CA LYS A 62 -9.28 16.81 -12.67
C LYS A 62 -8.38 17.09 -11.47
N SER A 63 -8.81 17.96 -10.56
CA SER A 63 -8.07 18.31 -9.33
C SER A 63 -8.00 17.11 -8.38
N GLU A 64 -9.13 16.45 -8.11
CA GLU A 64 -9.19 15.27 -7.26
C GLU A 64 -8.42 14.10 -7.86
N GLN A 65 -8.56 13.87 -9.17
CA GLN A 65 -7.77 12.85 -9.87
C GLN A 65 -6.28 13.13 -9.72
N ARG A 66 -5.84 14.38 -9.91
CA ARG A 66 -4.43 14.77 -9.80
C ARG A 66 -3.89 14.53 -8.39
N ALA A 67 -4.65 14.92 -7.36
CA ALA A 67 -4.26 14.73 -5.97
C ALA A 67 -4.17 13.25 -5.56
N ILE A 68 -5.15 12.43 -5.94
CA ILE A 68 -5.12 10.98 -5.67
C ILE A 68 -3.96 10.32 -6.41
N LEU A 69 -3.76 10.65 -7.69
CA LEU A 69 -2.65 10.11 -8.47
C LEU A 69 -1.29 10.53 -7.89
N ALA A 70 -1.14 11.77 -7.42
CA ALA A 70 0.09 12.22 -6.78
C ALA A 70 0.41 11.40 -5.53
N HIS A 71 -0.59 11.06 -4.73
CA HIS A 71 -0.44 10.17 -3.57
C HIS A 71 -0.03 8.75 -4.00
N GLU A 72 -0.76 8.12 -4.90
CA GLU A 72 -0.44 6.77 -5.37
C GLU A 72 0.94 6.68 -6.05
N MET A 73 1.30 7.67 -6.86
CA MET A 73 2.62 7.74 -7.49
C MET A 73 3.74 7.91 -6.45
N SER A 74 3.47 8.59 -5.34
CA SER A 74 4.45 8.72 -4.25
C SER A 74 4.81 7.36 -3.65
N HIS A 75 3.89 6.39 -3.60
CA HIS A 75 4.22 5.02 -3.17
C HIS A 75 5.18 4.32 -4.14
N ILE A 76 5.06 4.58 -5.45
CA ILE A 76 5.98 4.05 -6.47
C ILE A 76 7.36 4.70 -6.30
N VAL A 77 7.42 6.03 -6.27
CA VAL A 77 8.68 6.79 -6.16
C VAL A 77 9.46 6.40 -4.91
N LEU A 78 8.78 6.25 -3.77
CA LEU A 78 9.39 5.88 -2.49
C LEU A 78 9.63 4.37 -2.33
N ASN A 79 9.29 3.56 -3.33
CA ASN A 79 9.41 2.10 -3.33
C ASN A 79 8.74 1.44 -2.11
N HIS A 80 7.61 1.98 -1.64
CA HIS A 80 6.92 1.50 -0.44
C HIS A 80 6.55 0.02 -0.53
N TYR A 81 6.07 -0.39 -1.71
CA TYR A 81 5.72 -1.77 -2.01
C TYR A 81 6.88 -2.74 -1.83
N LEU A 82 8.03 -2.44 -2.45
CA LEU A 82 9.20 -3.31 -2.40
C LEU A 82 9.79 -3.37 -0.97
N LYS A 83 9.88 -2.22 -0.30
CA LYS A 83 10.32 -2.14 1.10
C LYS A 83 9.45 -3.01 2.01
N MET A 84 8.13 -2.97 1.84
CA MET A 84 7.20 -3.77 2.62
C MET A 84 7.34 -5.27 2.32
N LYS A 85 7.46 -5.66 1.04
CA LYS A 85 7.68 -7.06 0.66
C LYS A 85 8.96 -7.63 1.24
N ILE A 86 10.06 -6.87 1.20
CA ILE A 86 11.34 -7.28 1.80
C ILE A 86 11.18 -7.44 3.31
N PHE A 87 10.57 -6.46 3.99
CA PHE A 87 10.32 -6.53 5.43
C PHE A 87 9.54 -7.80 5.83
N VAL A 88 8.43 -8.08 5.13
CA VAL A 88 7.61 -9.27 5.39
C VAL A 88 8.38 -10.55 5.09
N ALA A 89 9.13 -10.62 3.98
CA ALA A 89 9.91 -11.80 3.62
C ALA A 89 11.01 -12.09 4.65
N VAL A 90 11.77 -11.08 5.08
CA VAL A 90 12.81 -11.21 6.11
C VAL A 90 12.19 -11.60 7.46
N GLY A 91 11.07 -10.97 7.83
CA GLY A 91 10.35 -11.31 9.05
C GLY A 91 9.88 -12.77 9.06
N LEU A 92 9.28 -13.26 7.98
CA LEU A 92 8.84 -14.64 7.87
C LEU A 92 10.01 -15.64 7.94
N LEU A 93 11.14 -15.34 7.29
CA LEU A 93 12.35 -16.16 7.40
C LEU A 93 12.85 -16.23 8.85
N PHE A 94 12.82 -15.09 9.56
CA PHE A 94 13.19 -15.04 10.96
C PHE A 94 12.25 -15.87 11.85
N SER A 95 10.93 -15.78 11.65
CA SER A 95 9.96 -16.61 12.37
C SER A 95 10.17 -18.09 12.11
N LEU A 96 10.45 -18.49 10.86
CA LEU A 96 10.73 -19.87 10.50
C LEU A 96 12.03 -20.39 11.10
N PHE A 97 13.05 -19.54 11.24
CA PHE A 97 14.26 -19.88 11.98
C PHE A 97 13.94 -20.16 13.45
N LEU A 98 13.16 -19.30 14.12
CA LEU A 98 12.75 -19.51 15.51
C LEU A 98 11.90 -20.77 15.70
N PHE A 99 11.09 -21.16 14.71
CA PHE A 99 10.27 -22.37 14.76
C PHE A 99 11.10 -23.64 14.94
N GLN A 100 12.35 -23.67 14.44
CA GLN A 100 13.25 -24.82 14.63
C GLN A 100 13.64 -25.04 16.10
N PHE A 101 13.58 -23.99 16.92
CA PHE A 101 13.93 -24.03 18.33
C PHE A 101 12.69 -24.08 19.23
N ASN A 102 11.66 -23.29 18.93
CA ASN A 102 10.46 -23.19 19.75
C ASN A 102 9.26 -22.60 18.96
N ILE A 103 8.17 -23.36 18.88
CA ILE A 103 6.93 -22.91 18.20
C ILE A 103 6.31 -21.66 18.83
N VAL A 104 6.33 -21.53 20.16
CA VAL A 104 5.75 -20.37 20.87
C VAL A 104 6.51 -19.10 20.51
N LEU A 105 7.86 -19.16 20.47
CA LEU A 105 8.68 -18.03 20.05
C LEU A 105 8.41 -17.63 18.59
N SER A 106 8.25 -18.61 17.69
CA SER A 106 7.85 -18.36 16.31
C SER A 106 6.50 -17.63 16.23
N LEU A 107 5.48 -18.08 16.96
CA LEU A 107 4.16 -17.46 16.95
C LEU A 107 4.19 -16.02 17.50
N ILE A 108 4.93 -15.78 18.59
CA ILE A 108 5.13 -14.43 19.14
C ILE A 108 5.80 -13.52 18.11
N SER A 109 6.82 -14.02 17.40
CA SER A 109 7.52 -13.24 16.37
C SER A 109 6.59 -12.85 15.21
N LEU A 110 5.69 -13.74 14.78
CA LEU A 110 4.72 -13.46 13.72
C LEU A 110 3.76 -12.33 14.12
N ILE A 111 3.27 -12.35 15.37
CA ILE A 111 2.43 -11.29 15.92
C ILE A 111 3.20 -9.96 15.91
N LEU A 112 4.46 -9.97 16.35
CA LEU A 112 5.29 -8.77 16.37
C LEU A 112 5.55 -8.21 14.96
N ILE A 113 5.87 -9.07 13.99
CA ILE A 113 6.06 -8.68 12.59
C ILE A 113 4.79 -8.05 12.03
N PHE A 114 3.62 -8.62 12.32
CA PHE A 114 2.33 -8.06 11.90
C PHE A 114 2.08 -6.66 12.48
N LEU A 115 2.39 -6.44 13.76
CA LEU A 115 2.27 -5.12 14.40
C LEU A 115 3.25 -4.11 13.80
N LEU A 116 4.50 -4.51 13.59
CA LEU A 116 5.51 -3.67 12.96
C LEU A 116 5.16 -3.33 11.50
N GLN A 117 4.61 -4.29 10.76
CA GLN A 117 4.13 -4.08 9.39
C GLN A 117 3.08 -2.95 9.34
N LYS A 118 2.12 -2.94 10.27
CA LYS A 118 1.12 -1.87 10.38
C LYS A 118 1.75 -0.52 10.71
N PHE A 119 2.72 -0.50 11.62
CA PHE A 119 3.44 0.72 11.96
C PHE A 119 4.22 1.30 10.77
N ILE A 120 4.91 0.44 10.02
CA ILE A 120 5.63 0.83 8.79
C ILE A 120 4.63 1.34 7.75
N SER A 121 3.49 0.66 7.55
CA SER A 121 2.44 1.09 6.62
C SER A 121 1.97 2.51 6.91
N LYS A 122 1.65 2.83 8.18
CA LYS A 122 1.23 4.19 8.56
C LYS A 122 2.32 5.24 8.30
N ARG A 123 3.60 4.90 8.49
CA ARG A 123 4.71 5.81 8.16
C ARG A 123 4.86 6.02 6.66
N GLN A 124 4.60 4.99 5.85
CA GLN A 124 4.63 5.09 4.39
C GLN A 124 3.51 6.01 3.88
N GLU A 125 2.31 5.93 4.45
CA GLU A 125 1.20 6.85 4.13
C GLU A 125 1.58 8.31 4.37
N ILE A 126 2.21 8.62 5.51
CA ILE A 126 2.67 9.99 5.83
C ILE A 126 3.76 10.46 4.84
N GLN A 127 4.68 9.57 4.44
CA GLN A 127 5.71 9.91 3.45
C GLN A 127 5.08 10.18 2.07
N ALA A 128 4.11 9.35 1.68
CA ALA A 128 3.39 9.52 0.42
C ALA A 128 2.59 10.83 0.41
N ASP A 129 1.90 11.15 1.50
CA ASP A 129 1.18 12.42 1.66
C ASP A 129 2.10 13.63 1.55
N ARG A 130 3.25 13.62 2.21
CA ARG A 130 4.22 14.74 2.15
C ARG A 130 4.76 14.95 0.74
N LEU A 131 5.12 13.87 0.05
CA LEU A 131 5.61 13.96 -1.32
C LEU A 131 4.50 14.43 -2.27
N ALA A 132 3.29 13.89 -2.16
CA ALA A 132 2.15 14.33 -2.95
C ALA A 132 1.80 15.80 -2.68
N TYR A 133 1.81 16.23 -1.42
CA TYR A 133 1.55 17.62 -1.04
C TYR A 133 2.57 18.58 -1.66
N SER A 134 3.85 18.18 -1.73
CA SER A 134 4.88 18.99 -2.40
C SER A 134 4.64 19.17 -3.91
N ILE A 135 3.80 18.33 -4.53
CA ILE A 135 3.49 18.37 -5.96
C ILE A 135 2.17 19.10 -6.23
N VAL A 136 1.11 18.81 -5.46
CA VAL A 136 -0.27 19.30 -5.74
C VAL A 136 -0.80 20.30 -4.71
N GLY A 137 -0.10 20.50 -3.60
CA GLY A 137 -0.48 21.44 -2.55
C GLY A 137 -1.87 21.14 -1.96
N ASP A 138 -2.70 22.18 -1.84
CA ASP A 138 -3.96 22.11 -1.11
C ASP A 138 -5.04 21.23 -1.76
N GLU A 139 -4.87 20.86 -3.04
CA GLU A 139 -5.74 19.86 -3.69
C GLU A 139 -5.74 18.54 -2.91
N LEU A 140 -4.58 18.12 -2.40
CA LEU A 140 -4.48 16.92 -1.57
C LEU A 140 -5.25 17.07 -0.25
N LYS A 141 -5.16 18.24 0.39
CA LYS A 141 -5.90 18.49 1.65
C LYS A 141 -7.41 18.41 1.43
N LEU A 142 -7.91 18.91 0.30
CA LEU A 142 -9.33 18.85 -0.06
C LEU A 142 -9.79 17.39 -0.27
N VAL A 143 -9.01 16.60 -1.01
CA VAL A 143 -9.28 15.17 -1.20
C VAL A 143 -9.27 14.41 0.12
N ILE A 144 -8.26 14.63 0.97
CA ILE A 144 -8.19 13.99 2.29
C ILE A 144 -9.41 14.33 3.14
N LYS A 145 -9.87 15.59 3.13
CA LYS A 145 -11.09 15.98 3.86
C LYS A 145 -12.35 15.34 3.31
N LYS A 146 -12.43 15.13 1.99
CA LYS A 146 -13.63 14.62 1.31
C LYS A 146 -13.74 13.08 1.37
N TYR A 147 -12.62 12.38 1.24
CA TYR A 147 -12.58 10.92 1.11
C TYR A 147 -11.82 10.19 2.22
N GLY A 148 -11.15 10.91 3.12
CA GLY A 148 -10.35 10.28 4.17
C GLY A 148 -11.18 9.60 5.26
N ASP A 149 -10.55 8.67 5.97
CA ASP A 149 -11.17 7.98 7.09
C ASP A 149 -11.21 8.89 8.33
N VAL A 150 -12.40 9.08 8.88
CA VAL A 150 -12.62 9.83 10.13
C VAL A 150 -12.02 9.09 11.32
N GLU A 151 -12.12 7.76 11.33
CA GLU A 151 -11.66 6.90 12.42
C GLU A 151 -10.58 5.92 11.96
N SER A 152 -9.58 5.69 12.82
CA SER A 152 -8.59 4.64 12.57
C SER A 152 -9.04 3.36 13.27
N SER A 153 -9.39 2.34 12.51
CA SER A 153 -9.55 1.00 13.07
C SER A 153 -8.19 0.30 13.19
N ILE A 154 -8.09 -0.71 14.07
CA ILE A 154 -6.89 -1.56 14.17
C ILE A 154 -6.60 -2.24 12.82
N PHE A 155 -7.62 -2.43 11.97
CA PHE A 155 -7.51 -3.04 10.64
C PHE A 155 -7.36 -2.02 9.50
N SER A 156 -7.46 -0.71 9.77
CA SER A 156 -7.28 0.31 8.73
C SER A 156 -5.80 0.47 8.38
N SER A 157 -5.53 0.42 7.07
CA SER A 157 -4.22 0.68 6.48
C SER A 157 -3.88 2.17 6.42
N HIS A 158 -4.88 3.05 6.53
CA HIS A 158 -4.71 4.51 6.44
C HIS A 158 -4.77 5.18 7.82
N PRO A 159 -3.91 6.18 8.10
CA PRO A 159 -4.06 7.07 9.24
C PRO A 159 -5.34 7.92 9.12
N THR A 160 -5.86 8.39 10.25
CA THR A 160 -7.03 9.28 10.28
C THR A 160 -6.79 10.59 9.54
N ILE A 161 -7.87 11.21 9.04
CA ILE A 161 -7.86 12.56 8.45
C ILE A 161 -7.05 13.55 9.31
N ASN A 162 -7.34 13.61 10.61
CA ASN A 162 -6.69 14.55 11.53
C ASN A 162 -5.17 14.33 11.60
N THR A 163 -4.74 13.07 11.60
CA THR A 163 -3.31 12.73 11.63
C THR A 163 -2.63 13.16 10.33
N ARG A 164 -3.26 12.87 9.18
CA ARG A 164 -2.73 13.21 7.86
C ARG A 164 -2.63 14.72 7.69
N LEU A 165 -3.70 15.47 7.99
CA LEU A 165 -3.71 16.93 7.86
C LEU A 165 -2.70 17.60 8.80
N LYS A 166 -2.58 17.15 10.05
CA LYS A 166 -1.58 17.68 11.01
C LYS A 166 -0.16 17.48 10.52
N MET A 167 0.12 16.38 9.80
CA MET A 167 1.46 16.08 9.27
C MET A 167 1.82 16.88 8.01
N LEU A 168 0.83 17.57 7.41
CA LEU A 168 0.98 18.42 6.22
C LEU A 168 1.01 19.93 6.55
N SER A 169 0.72 20.31 7.80
CA SER A 169 0.70 21.71 8.26
C SER A 169 2.02 22.17 8.88
N PHE A 170 3.11 21.43 8.69
CA PHE A 170 4.46 21.74 9.15
C PHE A 170 5.43 21.79 7.99
#